data_AF-A0A4Q3UAL6-F1
#
_entry.id   AF-A0A4Q3UAL6-F1
#
_cell.length_a   1.000
_cell.length_b   1.000
_cell.length_c   1.000
_cell.angle_alpha   90.00
_cell.angle_beta   90.00
_cell.angle_gamma   90.00
#
_symmetry.space_group_name_H-M   'P 1'
#
loop_
_entity.id
_entity.type
_entity.pdbx_description
1 polymer ?
#
loop_
_entity_poly.entity_id
_entity_poly.type
_entity_poly.pdbx_seq_one_letter_code
_entity_poly.pdbx_strand_id
1 'polypeptide(L)'
;GLLRDLSARIADAGGNLTWVSVTVHSGEARLLLEIEGPVPHLSDLGTVEEVASAAAVWGKRVIVIGGGAQVAQVAMGAISEADRHNLRGERISVDTIALVGEQGIAEAVRAVARLPRAEMLVLAGSIMGGEITRAVSDLRAAGVPVISLNMVGSVPEAADLVVADPVQAGVMAVMAIADTAKFDLARVRGRRY
;
A
#
# COMPACT_ATOMS: atom_id res chain seq x y z
N GLY A 1 -15.76 11.66 25.68
CA GLY A 1 -14.44 11.94 25.09
C GLY A 1 -14.61 11.84 23.59
N LEU A 2 -14.12 12.81 22.82
CA LEU A 2 -14.62 13.10 21.47
C LEU A 2 -14.81 11.85 20.57
N LEU A 3 -13.81 10.97 20.48
CA LEU A 3 -13.90 9.76 19.65
C LEU A 3 -15.02 8.80 20.08
N ARG A 4 -15.22 8.60 21.40
CA ARG A 4 -16.31 7.76 21.94
C ARG A 4 -17.68 8.34 21.59
N ASP A 5 -17.81 9.66 21.70
CA ASP A 5 -19.08 10.34 21.49
C ASP A 5 -19.45 10.36 19.99
N LEU A 6 -18.43 10.50 19.12
CA LEU A 6 -18.56 10.36 17.67
C LEU A 6 -18.95 8.95 17.25
N SER A 7 -18.24 7.92 17.74
CA SER A 7 -18.51 6.54 17.35
C SER A 7 -19.90 6.07 17.78
N ALA A 8 -20.38 6.49 18.96
CA ALA A 8 -21.73 6.20 19.42
C ALA A 8 -22.79 6.80 18.49
N ARG A 9 -22.66 8.08 18.12
CA ARG A 9 -23.62 8.75 17.22
C ARG A 9 -23.63 8.17 15.81
N ILE A 10 -22.47 7.79 15.28
CA ILE A 10 -22.37 7.14 13.98
C ILE A 10 -23.10 5.79 14.01
N ALA A 11 -22.88 5.00 15.06
CA ALA A 11 -23.57 3.74 15.25
C ALA A 11 -25.10 3.90 15.43
N ASP A 12 -25.54 4.87 16.23
CA ASP A 12 -26.97 5.17 16.43
C ASP A 12 -27.68 5.58 15.14
N ALA A 13 -26.96 6.24 14.22
CA ALA A 13 -27.45 6.59 12.89
C ALA A 13 -27.39 5.42 11.88
N GLY A 14 -26.85 4.26 12.27
CA GLY A 14 -26.66 3.10 11.40
C GLY A 14 -25.48 3.20 10.42
N GLY A 15 -24.56 4.16 10.64
CA GLY A 15 -23.33 4.29 9.88
C GLY A 15 -22.26 3.32 10.39
N ASN A 16 -21.39 2.87 9.48
CA ASN A 16 -20.26 2.00 9.79
C ASN A 16 -18.95 2.75 9.60
N LEU A 17 -18.14 2.82 10.65
CA LEU A 17 -16.83 3.46 10.60
C LEU A 17 -15.81 2.51 9.95
N THR A 18 -15.30 2.87 8.78
CA THR A 18 -14.35 2.04 8.01
C THR A 18 -12.90 2.50 8.20
N TRP A 19 -12.68 3.77 8.52
CA TRP A 19 -11.36 4.30 8.83
C TRP A 19 -11.42 5.43 9.86
N VAL A 20 -10.40 5.48 10.73
CA VAL A 20 -10.17 6.58 11.67
C VAL A 20 -8.70 6.96 11.65
N SER A 21 -8.45 8.25 11.50
CA SER A 21 -7.13 8.82 11.77
C SER A 21 -7.26 9.96 12.77
N VAL A 22 -6.35 9.99 13.74
CA VAL A 22 -6.23 11.08 14.70
C VAL A 22 -4.85 11.70 14.53
N THR A 23 -4.83 12.95 14.12
CA THR A 23 -3.59 13.72 13.97
C THR A 23 -3.60 14.86 14.97
N VAL A 24 -2.57 14.98 15.79
CA VAL A 24 -2.39 16.11 16.70
C VAL A 24 -1.29 17.00 16.14
N HIS A 25 -1.62 18.25 15.83
CA HIS A 25 -0.67 19.24 15.33
C HIS A 25 -0.83 20.54 16.12
N SER A 26 0.27 21.05 16.68
CA SER A 26 0.29 22.31 17.46
C SER A 26 -0.75 22.37 18.60
N GLY A 27 -1.05 21.22 19.21
CA GLY A 27 -2.04 21.10 20.30
C GLY A 27 -3.49 20.93 19.84
N GLU A 28 -3.76 21.01 18.53
CA GLU A 28 -5.08 20.76 17.95
C GLU A 28 -5.17 19.32 17.43
N ALA A 29 -6.25 18.62 17.82
CA ALA A 29 -6.56 17.29 17.31
C ALA A 29 -7.48 17.40 16.10
N ARG A 30 -7.10 16.74 14.99
CA ARG A 30 -7.93 16.54 13.81
C ARG A 30 -8.29 15.07 13.71
N LEU A 31 -9.59 14.80 13.53
CA LEU A 31 -10.11 13.47 13.29
C LEU A 31 -10.54 13.39 11.83
N LEU A 32 -10.03 12.39 11.12
CA LEU A 32 -10.54 12.00 9.81
C LEU A 32 -11.29 10.68 9.98
N LEU A 33 -12.54 10.65 9.55
CA LEU A 33 -13.41 9.48 9.64
C LEU A 33 -13.85 9.11 8.22
N GLU A 34 -13.74 7.84 7.84
CA GLU A 34 -14.45 7.31 6.68
C GLU A 34 -15.62 6.49 7.19
N ILE A 35 -16.82 6.82 6.71
CA ILE A 35 -18.08 6.24 7.16
C ILE A 35 -18.80 5.67 5.94
N GLU A 36 -19.17 4.40 6.03
CA GLU A 36 -20.07 3.76 5.08
C GLU A 36 -21.51 3.84 5.61
N GLY A 37 -22.42 4.37 4.80
CA GLY A 37 -23.82 4.53 5.18
C GLY A 37 -24.16 5.93 5.71
N PRO A 38 -25.22 6.07 6.54
CA PRO A 38 -25.69 7.36 7.00
C PRO A 38 -24.66 8.10 7.88
N VAL A 39 -24.50 9.41 7.65
CA VAL A 39 -23.65 10.28 8.48
C VAL A 39 -24.56 11.11 9.40
N PRO A 40 -24.41 11.02 10.74
CA PRO A 40 -25.19 11.85 11.66
C PRO A 40 -24.81 13.33 11.56
N HIS A 41 -25.66 14.21 12.11
CA HIS A 41 -25.24 15.59 12.34
C HIS A 41 -24.21 15.64 13.48
N LEU A 42 -23.04 16.21 13.19
CA LEU A 42 -21.88 16.26 14.09
C LEU A 42 -21.40 17.70 14.38
N SER A 43 -22.09 18.71 13.86
CA SER A 43 -21.67 20.12 13.94
C SER A 43 -21.65 20.71 15.36
N ASP A 44 -22.30 20.04 16.32
CA ASP A 44 -22.26 20.40 17.74
C ASP A 44 -20.98 19.92 18.45
N LEU A 45 -20.18 19.07 17.81
CA LEU A 45 -18.94 18.52 18.37
C LEU A 45 -17.68 19.24 17.86
N GLY A 46 -17.81 20.15 16.89
CA GLY A 46 -16.72 20.94 16.34
C GLY A 46 -16.98 21.34 14.88
N THR A 47 -15.94 21.87 14.23
CA THR A 47 -15.98 22.14 12.79
C THR A 47 -15.94 20.82 12.02
N VAL A 48 -16.96 20.57 11.21
CA VAL A 48 -17.07 19.36 10.38
C VAL A 48 -17.05 19.78 8.92
N GLU A 49 -16.17 19.14 8.15
CA GLU A 49 -16.05 19.32 6.70
C GLU A 49 -16.13 17.95 6.03
N GLU A 50 -16.95 17.84 5.00
CA GLU A 50 -16.98 16.65 4.14
C GLU A 50 -15.89 16.79 3.07
N VAL A 51 -14.99 15.81 3.03
CA VAL A 51 -13.85 15.78 2.12
C VAL A 51 -13.82 14.47 1.37
N ALA A 52 -13.16 14.44 0.21
CA ALA A 52 -12.92 13.20 -0.51
C ALA A 52 -12.05 12.25 0.32
N SER A 53 -12.36 10.95 0.28
CA SER A 53 -11.59 9.93 0.98
C SER A 53 -10.17 9.80 0.45
N ALA A 54 -9.26 9.23 1.26
CA ALA A 54 -7.90 8.98 0.80
C ALA A 54 -7.89 8.02 -0.39
N ALA A 55 -8.80 7.05 -0.42
CA ALA A 55 -8.96 6.15 -1.56
C ALA A 55 -9.46 6.86 -2.83
N ALA A 56 -10.38 7.83 -2.73
CA ALA A 56 -10.87 8.57 -3.88
C ALA A 56 -9.79 9.46 -4.52
N VAL A 57 -8.88 10.01 -3.71
CA VAL A 57 -7.81 10.90 -4.18
C VAL A 57 -6.55 10.13 -4.57
N TRP A 58 -6.07 9.24 -3.69
CA TRP A 58 -4.78 8.56 -3.81
C TRP A 58 -4.89 7.10 -4.24
N GLY A 59 -6.08 6.50 -4.21
CA GLY A 59 -6.33 5.16 -4.75
C GLY A 59 -5.55 4.03 -4.10
N LYS A 60 -5.23 3.00 -4.88
CA LYS A 60 -4.42 1.85 -4.44
C LYS A 60 -2.94 2.25 -4.34
N ARG A 61 -2.14 1.52 -3.56
CA ARG A 61 -0.72 1.84 -3.35
C ARG A 61 0.18 0.67 -3.73
N VAL A 62 1.19 0.96 -4.54
CA VAL A 62 2.38 0.12 -4.69
C VAL A 62 3.43 0.60 -3.69
N ILE A 63 3.95 -0.32 -2.87
CA ILE A 63 5.03 -0.05 -1.93
C ILE A 63 6.33 -0.60 -2.51
N VAL A 64 7.42 0.17 -2.46
CA VAL A 64 8.75 -0.27 -2.90
C VAL A 64 9.77 -0.14 -1.77
N ILE A 65 10.44 -1.24 -1.43
CA ILE A 65 11.42 -1.32 -0.34
C ILE A 65 12.73 -1.92 -0.85
N GLY A 66 13.85 -1.31 -0.48
CA GLY A 66 15.17 -1.92 -0.67
C GLY A 66 16.29 -0.91 -0.90
N GLY A 67 17.30 -1.28 -1.70
CA GLY A 67 18.46 -0.43 -1.98
C GLY A 67 18.08 0.77 -2.83
N GLY A 68 18.51 1.98 -2.45
CA GLY A 68 18.04 3.25 -3.04
C GLY A 68 18.12 3.33 -4.57
N ALA A 69 19.19 2.80 -5.18
CA ALA A 69 19.33 2.77 -6.64
C ALA A 69 18.26 1.89 -7.32
N GLN A 70 18.02 0.68 -6.80
CA GLN A 70 17.02 -0.24 -7.35
C GLN A 70 15.60 0.23 -7.05
N VAL A 71 15.36 0.78 -5.86
CA VAL A 71 14.10 1.42 -5.50
C VAL A 71 13.74 2.53 -6.49
N ALA A 72 14.69 3.40 -6.86
CA ALA A 72 14.46 4.47 -7.82
C ALA A 72 14.11 3.95 -9.23
N GLN A 73 14.74 2.87 -9.68
CA GLN A 73 14.43 2.25 -10.98
C GLN A 73 13.03 1.62 -11.00
N VAL A 74 12.66 0.90 -9.93
CA VAL A 74 11.29 0.37 -9.78
C VAL A 74 10.27 1.50 -9.74
N ALA A 75 10.55 2.56 -8.97
CA ALA A 75 9.68 3.72 -8.88
C ALA A 75 9.46 4.39 -10.24
N MET A 76 10.49 4.50 -11.08
CA MET A 76 10.38 5.06 -12.42
C MET A 76 9.36 4.30 -13.28
N GLY A 77 9.46 2.96 -13.31
CA GLY A 77 8.53 2.13 -14.05
C GLY A 77 7.11 2.17 -13.48
N ALA A 78 6.98 2.09 -12.16
CA ALA A 78 5.70 2.14 -11.48
C ALA A 78 5.00 3.50 -11.67
N ILE A 79 5.71 4.62 -11.51
CA ILE A 79 5.13 5.96 -11.71
C ILE A 79 4.67 6.11 -13.17
N SER A 80 5.50 5.72 -14.13
CA SER A 80 5.14 5.82 -15.55
C SER A 80 3.87 5.03 -15.91
N GLU A 81 3.72 3.83 -15.35
CA GLU A 81 2.51 3.03 -15.57
C GLU A 81 1.31 3.60 -14.81
N ALA A 82 1.50 4.00 -13.54
CA ALA A 82 0.45 4.56 -12.71
C ALA A 82 -0.14 5.82 -13.35
N ASP A 83 0.69 6.72 -13.89
CA ASP A 83 0.23 7.93 -14.58
C ASP A 83 -0.70 7.62 -15.77
N ARG A 84 -0.38 6.58 -16.54
CA ARG A 84 -1.21 6.15 -17.67
C ARG A 84 -2.59 5.68 -17.21
N HIS A 85 -2.65 4.95 -16.10
CA HIS A 85 -3.90 4.49 -15.47
C HIS A 85 -4.66 5.65 -14.83
N ASN A 86 -3.95 6.54 -14.14
CA ASN A 86 -4.49 7.69 -13.43
C ASN A 86 -5.19 8.69 -14.35
N LEU A 87 -4.63 8.93 -15.54
CA LEU A 87 -5.23 9.80 -16.55
C LEU A 87 -6.57 9.26 -17.10
N ARG A 88 -6.87 7.98 -16.90
CA ARG A 88 -8.11 7.33 -17.34
C ARG A 88 -9.14 7.14 -16.23
N GLY A 89 -8.90 7.70 -15.04
CA GLY A 89 -9.85 7.72 -13.93
C GLY A 89 -9.58 6.71 -12.81
N GLU A 90 -8.64 5.77 -12.99
CA GLU A 90 -8.12 5.01 -11.85
C GLU A 90 -7.26 5.90 -10.94
N ARG A 91 -6.94 5.41 -9.74
CA ARG A 91 -5.99 6.07 -8.85
C ARG A 91 -5.04 5.02 -8.28
N ILE A 92 -3.75 5.19 -8.57
CA ILE A 92 -2.67 4.36 -8.06
C ILE A 92 -1.52 5.29 -7.66
N SER A 93 -1.07 5.18 -6.41
CA SER A 93 0.11 5.87 -5.91
C SER A 93 1.29 4.91 -5.75
N VAL A 94 2.50 5.46 -5.76
CA VAL A 94 3.75 4.71 -5.60
C VAL A 94 4.52 5.31 -4.44
N ASP A 95 4.70 4.52 -3.40
CA ASP A 95 5.34 4.96 -2.16
C ASP A 95 6.61 4.15 -1.96
N THR A 96 7.71 4.82 -1.63
CA THR A 96 9.03 4.18 -1.59
C THR A 96 9.77 4.48 -0.30
N ILE A 97 10.61 3.53 0.13
CA ILE A 97 11.57 3.74 1.20
C ILE A 97 12.87 2.99 0.89
N ALA A 98 13.99 3.69 0.99
CA ALA A 98 15.30 3.08 0.86
C ALA A 98 15.74 2.54 2.22
N LEU A 99 15.93 1.21 2.32
CA LEU A 99 16.33 0.51 3.53
C LEU A 99 17.38 -0.56 3.20
N VAL A 100 18.29 -0.78 4.14
CA VAL A 100 19.28 -1.87 4.10
C VAL A 100 19.30 -2.59 5.44
N GLY A 101 19.82 -3.82 5.45
CA GLY A 101 19.89 -4.66 6.64
C GLY A 101 18.64 -5.53 6.82
N GLU A 102 18.87 -6.77 7.24
CA GLU A 102 17.84 -7.82 7.27
C GLU A 102 16.65 -7.45 8.16
N GLN A 103 16.91 -7.03 9.40
CA GLN A 103 15.86 -6.74 10.38
C GLN A 103 15.02 -5.51 9.99
N GLY A 104 15.67 -4.42 9.57
CA GLY A 104 14.96 -3.20 9.16
C GLY A 104 14.06 -3.43 7.94
N ILE A 105 14.52 -4.22 6.97
CA ILE A 105 13.69 -4.60 5.82
C ILE A 105 12.56 -5.53 6.27
N ALA A 106 12.82 -6.55 7.09
CA ALA A 106 11.79 -7.47 7.56
C ALA A 106 10.68 -6.76 8.35
N GLU A 107 11.04 -5.81 9.21
CA GLU A 107 10.07 -4.96 9.93
C GLU A 107 9.24 -4.10 8.98
N ALA A 108 9.89 -3.47 8.00
CA ALA A 108 9.20 -2.66 7.01
C ALA A 108 8.23 -3.49 6.15
N VAL A 109 8.61 -4.71 5.74
CA VAL A 109 7.74 -5.65 5.03
C VAL A 109 6.51 -6.01 5.87
N ARG A 110 6.69 -6.37 7.16
CA ARG A 110 5.55 -6.66 8.04
C ARG A 110 4.65 -5.44 8.29
N ALA A 111 5.21 -4.23 8.24
CA ALA A 111 4.43 -3.01 8.37
C ALA A 111 3.49 -2.76 7.18
N VAL A 112 3.79 -3.30 5.99
CA VAL A 112 2.95 -3.12 4.79
C VAL A 112 1.52 -3.61 5.00
N ALA A 113 1.32 -4.71 5.73
CA ALA A 113 -0.03 -5.24 6.02
C ALA A 113 -0.91 -4.28 6.84
N ARG A 114 -0.31 -3.27 7.47
CA ARG A 114 -0.99 -2.24 8.27
C ARG A 114 -1.07 -0.89 7.55
N LEU A 115 -0.54 -0.79 6.33
CA LEU A 115 -0.64 0.41 5.51
C LEU A 115 -1.99 0.42 4.80
N PRO A 116 -2.83 1.46 5.03
CA PRO A 116 -4.09 1.59 4.31
C PRO A 116 -3.83 1.65 2.80
N ARG A 117 -4.66 0.94 2.03
CA ARG A 117 -4.66 0.91 0.56
C ARG A 117 -3.43 0.24 -0.08
N ALA A 118 -2.54 -0.39 0.70
CA ALA A 118 -1.41 -1.14 0.15
C ALA A 118 -1.88 -2.44 -0.52
N GLU A 119 -1.68 -2.54 -1.83
CA GLU A 119 -2.18 -3.65 -2.67
C GLU A 119 -1.04 -4.43 -3.33
N MET A 120 0.20 -3.92 -3.24
CA MET A 120 1.38 -4.56 -3.82
C MET A 120 2.64 -4.12 -3.09
N LEU A 121 3.57 -5.06 -2.89
CA LEU A 121 4.95 -4.78 -2.48
C LEU A 121 5.94 -5.18 -3.58
N VAL A 122 6.93 -4.33 -3.83
CA VAL A 122 8.12 -4.66 -4.63
C VAL A 122 9.38 -4.60 -3.75
N LEU A 123 10.11 -5.72 -3.68
CA LEU A 123 11.41 -5.79 -3.02
C LEU A 123 12.54 -5.59 -4.02
N ALA A 124 13.26 -4.47 -3.87
CA ALA A 124 14.27 -3.98 -4.79
C ALA A 124 15.68 -4.08 -4.17
N GLY A 125 16.32 -5.23 -4.33
CA GLY A 125 17.60 -5.55 -3.69
C GLY A 125 18.54 -6.36 -4.59
N SER A 126 19.80 -6.46 -4.19
CA SER A 126 20.78 -7.37 -4.79
C SER A 126 20.97 -8.65 -3.96
N ILE A 127 20.68 -8.58 -2.66
CA ILE A 127 20.66 -9.72 -1.75
C ILE A 127 19.60 -9.52 -0.65
N MET A 128 18.67 -10.45 -0.51
CA MET A 128 17.71 -10.48 0.60
C MET A 128 17.33 -11.93 0.94
N GLY A 129 17.25 -12.23 2.23
CA GLY A 129 16.92 -13.57 2.73
C GLY A 129 16.56 -13.57 4.22
N GLY A 130 16.58 -14.74 4.85
CA GLY A 130 16.42 -14.87 6.30
C GLY A 130 15.06 -14.38 6.79
N GLU A 131 15.07 -13.46 7.76
CA GLU A 131 13.85 -12.86 8.32
C GLU A 131 13.02 -12.09 7.29
N ILE A 132 13.64 -11.57 6.22
CA ILE A 132 12.89 -10.92 5.14
C ILE A 132 12.00 -11.96 4.43
N THR A 133 12.51 -13.16 4.18
CA THR A 133 11.75 -14.25 3.54
C THR A 133 10.53 -14.67 4.37
N ARG A 134 10.68 -14.69 5.70
CA ARG A 134 9.57 -14.97 6.62
C ARG A 134 8.53 -13.85 6.57
N ALA A 135 8.99 -12.60 6.66
CA ALA A 135 8.12 -11.43 6.56
C ALA A 135 7.35 -11.38 5.23
N VAL A 136 7.98 -11.75 4.11
CA VAL A 136 7.31 -11.87 2.80
C VAL A 136 6.22 -12.92 2.82
N SER A 137 6.48 -14.08 3.43
CA SER A 137 5.49 -15.16 3.55
C SER A 137 4.29 -14.72 4.39
N ASP A 138 4.54 -14.05 5.52
CA ASP A 138 3.49 -13.50 6.40
C ASP A 138 2.64 -12.45 5.66
N LEU A 139 3.29 -11.54 4.91
CA LEU A 139 2.61 -10.48 4.16
C LEU A 139 1.73 -11.05 3.05
N ARG A 140 2.20 -12.08 2.33
CA ARG A 140 1.40 -12.77 1.31
C ARG A 140 0.22 -13.51 1.93
N ALA A 141 0.38 -14.11 3.09
CA ALA A 141 -0.71 -14.74 3.83
C ALA A 141 -1.76 -13.71 4.29
N ALA A 142 -1.35 -12.47 4.54
CA ALA A 142 -2.25 -11.33 4.80
C ALA A 142 -2.91 -10.75 3.53
N GLY A 143 -2.65 -11.32 2.35
CA GLY A 143 -3.31 -10.96 1.09
C GLY A 143 -2.59 -9.91 0.24
N VAL A 144 -1.41 -9.43 0.64
CA VAL A 144 -0.64 -8.46 -0.15
C VAL A 144 0.40 -9.21 -1.00
N PRO A 145 0.26 -9.23 -2.34
CA PRO A 145 1.22 -9.87 -3.23
C PRO A 145 2.59 -9.17 -3.21
N VAL A 146 3.63 -9.94 -3.52
CA VAL A 146 5.02 -9.48 -3.50
C VAL A 146 5.72 -9.78 -4.82
N ILE A 147 6.29 -8.75 -5.45
CA ILE A 147 7.26 -8.89 -6.54
C ILE A 147 8.66 -8.75 -5.95
N SER A 148 9.55 -9.68 -6.29
CA SER A 148 10.98 -9.58 -5.98
C SER A 148 11.76 -9.24 -7.24
N LEU A 149 12.80 -8.40 -7.13
CA LEU A 149 13.83 -8.41 -8.17
C LEU A 149 14.56 -9.76 -8.19
N ASN A 150 15.15 -10.11 -9.34
CA ASN A 150 16.04 -11.25 -9.44
C ASN A 150 17.35 -10.96 -8.68
N MET A 151 17.42 -11.45 -7.44
CA MET A 151 18.48 -11.12 -6.49
C MET A 151 19.02 -12.38 -5.79
N VAL A 152 20.12 -12.26 -5.06
CA VAL A 152 20.68 -13.35 -4.24
C VAL A 152 19.86 -13.52 -2.95
N GLY A 153 19.84 -14.74 -2.41
CA GLY A 153 19.16 -15.07 -1.15
C GLY A 153 17.80 -15.73 -1.39
N SER A 154 17.03 -15.89 -0.32
CA SER A 154 15.81 -16.71 -0.30
C SER A 154 14.51 -15.95 -0.54
N VAL A 155 14.57 -14.62 -0.73
CA VAL A 155 13.38 -13.81 -1.01
C VAL A 155 12.73 -14.11 -2.37
N PRO A 156 13.47 -14.27 -3.49
CA PRO A 156 12.87 -14.57 -4.78
C PRO A 156 11.99 -15.83 -4.77
N GLU A 157 12.36 -16.87 -4.02
CA GLU A 157 11.59 -18.10 -3.91
C GLU A 157 10.28 -17.93 -3.13
N ALA A 158 10.22 -16.94 -2.23
CA ALA A 158 9.03 -16.65 -1.43
C ALA A 158 8.10 -15.60 -2.04
N ALA A 159 8.52 -14.91 -3.10
CA ALA A 159 7.71 -13.90 -3.80
C ALA A 159 6.64 -14.55 -4.71
N ASP A 160 5.66 -13.76 -5.14
CA ASP A 160 4.67 -14.18 -6.14
C ASP A 160 5.24 -14.17 -7.55
N LEU A 161 6.13 -13.23 -7.83
CA LEU A 161 6.76 -13.04 -9.13
C LEU A 161 8.19 -12.54 -8.95
N VAL A 162 9.09 -13.01 -9.81
CA VAL A 162 10.48 -12.54 -9.85
C VAL A 162 10.74 -11.87 -11.20
N VAL A 163 11.25 -10.65 -11.16
CA VAL A 163 11.52 -9.83 -12.37
C VAL A 163 12.96 -9.33 -12.34
N ALA A 164 13.71 -9.55 -13.42
CA ALA A 164 15.10 -9.13 -13.50
C ALA A 164 15.26 -7.62 -13.71
N ASP A 165 14.47 -7.04 -14.62
CA ASP A 165 14.53 -5.61 -14.89
C ASP A 165 13.73 -4.81 -13.85
N PRO A 166 14.36 -3.89 -13.09
CA PRO A 166 13.66 -3.13 -12.06
C PRO A 166 12.58 -2.21 -12.62
N VAL A 167 12.78 -1.62 -13.80
CA VAL A 167 11.76 -0.75 -14.41
C VAL A 167 10.51 -1.57 -14.75
N GLN A 168 10.70 -2.73 -15.38
CA GLN A 168 9.62 -3.65 -15.71
C GLN A 168 8.91 -4.18 -14.45
N ALA A 169 9.64 -4.44 -13.37
CA ALA A 169 9.05 -4.83 -12.09
C ALA A 169 8.07 -3.77 -11.57
N GLY A 170 8.41 -2.49 -11.70
CA GLY A 170 7.53 -1.37 -11.34
C GLY A 170 6.28 -1.29 -12.22
N VAL A 171 6.44 -1.45 -13.53
CA VAL A 171 5.30 -1.51 -14.48
C VAL A 171 4.37 -2.66 -14.13
N MET A 172 4.92 -3.86 -13.93
CA MET A 172 4.13 -5.06 -13.61
C MET A 172 3.43 -4.95 -12.25
N ALA A 173 4.04 -4.27 -11.27
CA ALA A 173 3.42 -4.00 -9.97
C ALA A 173 2.13 -3.19 -10.11
N VAL A 174 2.14 -2.14 -10.93
CA VAL A 174 0.94 -1.33 -11.20
C VAL A 174 -0.08 -2.10 -12.01
N MET A 175 0.35 -2.76 -13.08
CA MET A 175 -0.55 -3.58 -13.91
C MET A 175 -1.25 -4.69 -13.11
N ALA A 176 -0.63 -5.20 -12.05
CA ALA A 176 -1.21 -6.24 -11.20
C ALA A 176 -2.39 -5.75 -10.33
N ILE A 177 -2.43 -4.47 -10.00
CA ILE A 177 -3.46 -3.89 -9.13
C ILE A 177 -4.43 -2.97 -9.87
N ALA A 178 -4.13 -2.64 -11.12
CA ALA A 178 -5.01 -1.87 -11.99
C ALA A 178 -6.21 -2.70 -12.45
N ASP A 179 -7.42 -2.13 -12.35
CA ASP A 179 -8.66 -2.83 -12.72
C ASP A 179 -8.85 -2.92 -14.25
N THR A 180 -8.24 -2.00 -14.98
CA THR A 180 -8.28 -1.91 -16.45
C THR A 180 -7.18 -2.72 -17.15
N ALA A 181 -6.20 -3.25 -16.41
CA ALA A 181 -5.14 -4.07 -16.98
C ALA A 181 -5.62 -5.51 -17.19
N LYS A 182 -5.24 -6.12 -18.33
CA LYS A 182 -5.46 -7.56 -18.59
C LYS A 182 -4.43 -8.45 -17.88
N PHE A 183 -3.43 -7.85 -17.24
CA PHE A 183 -2.39 -8.56 -16.53
C PHE A 183 -2.96 -9.13 -15.23
N ASP A 184 -2.69 -10.40 -14.99
CA ASP A 184 -3.19 -11.12 -13.83
C ASP A 184 -2.01 -11.84 -13.19
N LEU A 185 -1.61 -11.37 -12.01
CA LEU A 185 -0.48 -11.92 -11.27
C LEU A 185 -0.67 -13.41 -10.99
N ALA A 186 -1.90 -13.86 -10.76
CA ALA A 186 -2.19 -15.27 -10.48
C ALA A 186 -1.81 -16.17 -11.66
N ARG A 187 -1.89 -15.68 -12.91
CA ARG A 187 -1.53 -16.44 -14.12
C ARG A 187 -0.02 -16.57 -14.33
N VAL A 188 0.77 -15.70 -13.74
CA VAL A 188 2.23 -15.66 -13.89
C VAL A 188 2.98 -15.99 -12.60
N ARG A 189 2.26 -16.43 -11.57
CA ARG A 189 2.82 -16.76 -10.26
C ARG A 189 3.92 -17.83 -10.37
N GLY A 190 5.05 -17.58 -9.72
CA GLY A 190 6.22 -18.47 -9.74
C GLY A 190 7.07 -18.42 -11.01
N ARG A 191 6.74 -17.55 -11.98
CA ARG A 191 7.58 -17.33 -13.17
C ARG A 191 8.70 -16.32 -12.89
N ARG A 192 9.76 -16.42 -13.70
CA ARG A 192 10.90 -15.50 -13.73
C ARG A 192 10.91 -14.78 -15.08
N TYR A 193 11.00 -13.46 -15.09
CA TYR A 193 11.07 -12.61 -16.29
C TYR A 193 12.35 -11.79 -16.31
#